data_AF-A0A8C4YBT5-F1
#
_entry.id   AF-A0A8C4YBT5-F1
#
_cell.length_a   1.000
_cell.length_b   1.000
_cell.length_c   1.000
_cell.angle_alpha   90.00
_cell.angle_beta   90.00
_cell.angle_gamma   90.00
#
_symmetry.space_group_name_H-M   'P 1'
#
loop_
_entity.id
_entity.type
_entity.pdbx_description
1 polymer ?
#
loop_
_entity_poly.entity_id
_entity_poly.type
_entity_poly.pdbx_seq_one_letter_code
_entity_poly.pdbx_strand_id
1 'polypeptide(L)'
;QAYAEQERPLVEYLKPDMEKKSKHKTSVKKKTLNPEYNEEFFYEIAPPELAQKSLEITVWDYDIGKSNDFIGGTTLGLGSQGERLRHWLGCLQTPDQRWEQWHTLTNQLPASSAFAP
;
A
#
# COMPACT_ATOMS: atom_id res chain seq x y z
N GLN A 1 3.72 15.50 -30.14
CA GLN A 1 3.99 14.17 -29.55
C GLN A 1 3.21 14.09 -28.26
N ALA A 2 2.45 13.00 -28.10
CA ALA A 2 1.35 12.87 -27.15
C ALA A 2 1.79 13.16 -25.71
N TYR A 3 1.01 14.03 -25.04
CA TYR A 3 0.96 14.11 -23.59
C TYR A 3 0.67 12.70 -23.09
N ALA A 4 1.69 11.99 -22.59
CA ALA A 4 1.48 10.77 -21.84
C ALA A 4 0.51 11.12 -20.72
N GLU A 5 -0.64 10.47 -20.72
CA GLU A 5 -1.60 10.59 -19.65
C GLU A 5 -0.92 9.97 -18.44
N GLN A 6 -0.25 10.76 -17.61
CA GLN A 6 0.35 10.26 -16.37
C GLN A 6 -0.75 9.64 -15.53
N GLU A 7 -0.67 8.33 -15.40
CA GLU A 7 -1.63 7.50 -14.68
C GLU A 7 -0.98 7.10 -13.37
N ARG A 8 -1.43 7.66 -12.24
CA ARG A 8 -0.85 7.35 -10.92
C ARG A 8 -1.76 6.44 -10.13
N PRO A 9 -1.65 5.10 -10.22
CA PRO A 9 -2.39 4.21 -9.34
C PRO A 9 -1.66 3.99 -8.01
N LEU A 10 -2.44 3.87 -6.94
CA LEU A 10 -2.00 3.27 -5.70
C LEU A 10 -2.24 1.76 -5.79
N VAL A 11 -1.24 0.97 -5.40
CA VAL A 11 -1.26 -0.48 -5.39
C VAL A 11 -0.93 -0.95 -3.98
N GLU A 12 -1.79 -1.78 -3.42
CA GLU A 12 -1.60 -2.37 -2.10
C GLU A 12 -1.47 -3.89 -2.17
N TYR A 13 -0.71 -4.43 -1.24
CA TYR A 13 -0.48 -5.85 -1.05
C TYR A 13 -0.50 -6.18 0.43
N LEU A 14 -1.05 -7.33 0.78
CA LEU A 14 -0.96 -7.87 2.12
C LEU A 14 0.05 -9.03 2.15
N LYS A 15 1.20 -8.79 2.79
CA LYS A 15 2.30 -9.76 2.88
C LYS A 15 2.31 -10.47 4.24
N PRO A 16 2.77 -11.73 4.31
CA PRO A 16 3.07 -12.62 3.18
C PRO A 16 1.81 -13.00 2.39
N ASP A 17 1.89 -12.89 1.07
CA ASP A 17 0.79 -13.20 0.14
C ASP A 17 0.96 -14.61 -0.42
N MET A 18 0.54 -15.60 0.38
CA MET A 18 0.70 -17.02 0.04
C MET A 18 -0.09 -17.42 -1.22
N GLU A 19 -1.25 -16.79 -1.43
CA GLU A 19 -2.15 -17.11 -2.55
C GLU A 19 -1.98 -16.20 -3.76
N LYS A 20 -1.13 -15.16 -3.68
CA LYS A 20 -0.95 -14.12 -4.71
C LYS A 20 -2.25 -13.39 -5.08
N LYS A 21 -3.18 -13.28 -4.15
CA LYS A 21 -4.51 -12.66 -4.34
C LYS A 21 -4.67 -11.35 -3.56
N SER A 22 -3.66 -10.94 -2.79
CA SER A 22 -3.77 -9.75 -1.94
C SER A 22 -3.60 -8.42 -2.69
N LYS A 23 -3.37 -8.47 -4.00
CA LYS A 23 -3.14 -7.28 -4.80
C LYS A 23 -4.44 -6.53 -5.03
N HIS A 24 -4.54 -5.33 -4.48
CA HIS A 24 -5.53 -4.36 -4.92
C HIS A 24 -4.85 -3.16 -5.60
N LYS A 25 -5.57 -2.55 -6.53
CA LYS A 25 -5.11 -1.41 -7.31
C LYS A 25 -6.27 -0.43 -7.42
N THR A 26 -6.00 0.83 -7.10
CA THR A 26 -7.00 1.90 -7.24
C THR A 26 -7.29 2.21 -8.70
N SER A 27 -8.39 2.93 -8.92
CA SER A 27 -8.60 3.64 -10.17
C SER A 27 -7.43 4.59 -10.46
N VAL A 28 -7.20 4.79 -11.75
CA VAL A 28 -6.18 5.73 -12.21
C VAL A 28 -6.74 7.13 -12.19
N LYS A 29 -6.01 8.06 -11.58
CA LYS A 29 -6.28 9.50 -11.68
C LYS A 29 -5.29 10.14 -12.65
N LYS A 30 -5.82 10.76 -13.70
CA LYS A 30 -5.02 11.38 -14.77
C LYS A 30 -4.67 12.83 -14.41
N LYS A 31 -3.45 13.26 -14.75
CA LYS A 31 -3.01 14.68 -14.71
C LYS A 31 -3.10 15.36 -13.33
N THR A 32 -2.85 14.64 -12.23
CA THR A 32 -2.77 15.23 -10.89
C THR A 32 -1.57 14.70 -10.10
N LEU A 33 -0.87 15.61 -9.40
CA LEU A 33 0.17 15.26 -8.43
C LEU A 33 -0.40 14.92 -7.05
N ASN A 34 -1.68 15.26 -6.81
CA ASN A 34 -2.42 14.98 -5.57
C ASN A 34 -3.67 14.17 -5.94
N PRO A 35 -3.53 12.86 -6.22
CA PRO A 35 -4.66 12.02 -6.57
C PRO A 35 -5.54 11.75 -5.34
N GLU A 36 -6.84 12.02 -5.47
CA GLU A 36 -7.85 11.58 -4.51
C GLU A 36 -8.54 10.32 -5.05
N TYR A 37 -8.22 9.17 -4.45
CA TYR A 37 -8.81 7.88 -4.85
C TYR A 37 -10.18 7.68 -4.22
N ASN A 38 -10.28 7.89 -2.89
CA ASN A 38 -11.47 7.62 -2.08
C ASN A 38 -12.04 6.21 -2.32
N GLU A 39 -11.13 5.24 -2.44
CA GLU A 39 -11.43 3.82 -2.65
C GLU A 39 -11.08 3.05 -1.38
N GLU A 40 -11.93 2.08 -1.04
CA GLU A 40 -11.77 1.19 0.11
C GLU A 40 -11.58 -0.23 -0.40
N PHE A 41 -10.62 -0.93 0.19
CA PHE A 41 -10.34 -2.33 -0.11
C PHE A 41 -10.57 -3.18 1.13
N PHE A 42 -10.97 -4.43 0.92
CA PHE A 42 -11.35 -5.33 1.98
C PHE A 42 -10.54 -6.62 1.88
N TYR A 43 -9.94 -7.00 3.00
CA TYR A 43 -9.26 -8.28 3.15
C TYR A 43 -9.99 -9.14 4.19
N GLU A 44 -10.40 -10.33 3.80
CA GLU A 44 -10.95 -11.33 4.73
C GLU A 44 -9.80 -12.06 5.43
N ILE A 45 -9.52 -11.69 6.68
CA ILE A 45 -8.40 -12.24 7.47
C ILE A 45 -8.85 -12.45 8.90
N ALA A 46 -8.45 -13.56 9.51
CA ALA A 46 -8.66 -13.77 10.94
C ALA A 46 -7.75 -12.85 11.78
N PRO A 47 -8.21 -12.29 12.92
CA PRO A 47 -7.38 -11.43 13.78
C PRO A 47 -5.98 -11.98 14.14
N PRO A 48 -5.79 -13.27 14.49
CA PRO A 48 -4.45 -13.82 14.78
C PRO A 48 -3.53 -13.89 13.56
N GLU A 49 -4.10 -13.98 12.36
CA GLU A 49 -3.34 -13.94 11.11
C GLU A 49 -2.95 -12.51 10.75
N LEU A 50 -3.84 -11.54 10.99
CA LEU A 50 -3.57 -10.12 10.72
C LEU A 50 -2.32 -9.64 11.46
N ALA A 51 -2.09 -10.08 12.70
CA ALA A 51 -0.87 -9.74 13.45
C ALA A 51 0.43 -10.18 12.74
N GLN A 52 0.38 -11.23 11.92
CA GLN A 52 1.53 -11.75 11.15
C GLN A 52 1.62 -11.14 9.75
N LYS A 53 0.70 -10.27 9.38
CA LYS A 53 0.67 -9.60 8.08
C LYS A 53 1.34 -8.23 8.13
N SER A 54 1.66 -7.73 6.96
CA SER A 54 2.08 -6.35 6.71
C SER A 54 1.39 -5.84 5.45
N LEU A 55 0.82 -4.66 5.52
CA LEU A 55 0.20 -3.96 4.40
C LEU A 55 1.27 -3.11 3.71
N GLU A 56 1.63 -3.48 2.49
CA GLU A 56 2.52 -2.73 1.61
C GLU A 56 1.69 -1.86 0.69
N ILE A 57 1.91 -0.54 0.72
CA ILE A 57 1.24 0.44 -0.12
C ILE A 57 2.30 1.07 -1.02
N THR A 58 2.10 1.03 -2.33
CA THR A 58 3.03 1.56 -3.32
C THR A 58 2.31 2.43 -4.34
N VAL A 59 2.95 3.51 -4.76
CA VAL A 59 2.42 4.43 -5.77
C VAL A 59 3.35 4.38 -6.97
N TRP A 60 2.75 4.25 -8.15
CA TRP A 60 3.45 4.10 -9.42
C TRP A 60 3.04 5.22 -10.37
N ASP A 61 3.94 5.62 -11.26
CA ASP A 61 3.63 6.44 -12.45
C ASP A 61 3.57 5.48 -13.64
N TYR A 62 2.38 5.29 -14.19
CA TYR A 62 2.12 4.39 -15.29
C TYR A 62 2.13 5.20 -16.58
N ASP A 63 3.15 4.96 -17.41
CA ASP A 63 3.34 5.63 -18.70
C ASP A 63 3.04 4.65 -19.84
N ILE A 64 2.12 5.02 -20.72
CA ILE A 64 1.78 4.20 -21.89
C ILE A 64 3.00 4.13 -22.82
N GLY A 65 3.55 2.92 -23.01
CA GLY A 65 4.68 2.65 -23.90
C GLY A 65 6.06 2.76 -23.25
N LYS A 66 6.14 2.93 -21.92
CA LYS A 66 7.38 2.88 -21.14
C LYS A 66 7.25 1.91 -19.96
N SER A 67 8.37 1.63 -19.30
CA SER A 67 8.36 1.00 -17.98
C SER A 67 7.69 1.92 -16.98
N ASN A 68 6.91 1.35 -16.05
CA ASN A 68 6.28 2.13 -14.99
C ASN A 68 7.33 2.59 -13.98
N ASP A 69 7.26 3.84 -13.57
CA ASP A 69 8.19 4.43 -12.61
C ASP A 69 7.64 4.29 -11.19
N PHE A 70 8.46 3.79 -10.27
CA PHE A 70 8.10 3.74 -8.86
C PHE A 70 8.22 5.15 -8.26
N ILE A 71 7.13 5.69 -7.73
CA ILE A 71 7.11 7.02 -7.09
C ILE A 71 7.52 6.88 -5.63
N GLY A 72 6.92 5.91 -4.93
CA GLY A 72 7.23 5.66 -3.53
C GLY A 72 6.27 4.69 -2.86
N GLY A 73 6.62 4.25 -1.66
CA GLY A 73 5.83 3.28 -0.92
C GLY A 73 6.04 3.34 0.59
N THR A 74 5.14 2.71 1.31
CA THR A 74 5.17 2.56 2.76
C THR A 74 4.66 1.17 3.15
N THR A 75 5.09 0.68 4.30
CA THR A 75 4.65 -0.60 4.85
C THR A 75 4.11 -0.38 6.25
N LEU A 76 2.95 -0.95 6.54
CA LEU A 76 2.34 -0.98 7.87
C LEU A 76 2.36 -2.42 8.36
N GLY A 77 2.88 -2.65 9.56
CA GLY A 77 3.04 -4.00 10.10
C GLY A 77 3.77 -3.97 11.44
N LEU A 78 3.81 -5.09 12.15
CA LEU A 78 4.53 -5.18 13.43
C LEU A 78 6.04 -4.93 13.32
N GLY A 79 6.63 -5.17 12.13
CA GLY A 79 8.04 -4.83 11.86
C GLY A 79 8.29 -3.35 11.54
N SER A 80 7.25 -2.52 11.48
CA SER A 80 7.38 -1.09 11.19
C SER A 80 7.84 -0.30 12.42
N GLN A 81 8.16 0.98 12.23
CA GLN A 81 8.60 1.88 13.29
C GLN A 81 7.80 3.18 13.28
N GLY A 82 7.74 3.86 14.43
CA GLY A 82 7.09 5.16 14.59
C GLY A 82 5.60 5.12 14.21
N GLU A 83 5.17 6.12 13.45
CA GLU A 83 3.77 6.32 13.06
C GLU A 83 3.16 5.15 12.29
N ARG A 84 3.97 4.41 11.52
CA ARG A 84 3.53 3.23 10.76
C ARG A 84 3.15 2.08 11.69
N LEU A 85 3.95 1.85 12.72
CA LEU A 85 3.67 0.84 13.74
C LEU A 85 2.45 1.25 14.57
N ARG A 86 2.36 2.52 14.98
CA ARG A 86 1.24 3.03 15.77
C ARG A 86 -0.09 2.86 15.04
N HIS A 87 -0.14 3.17 13.75
CA HIS A 87 -1.33 2.94 12.92
C HIS A 87 -1.68 1.45 12.88
N TRP A 88 -0.72 0.58 12.57
CA TRP A 88 -0.96 -0.87 12.51
C TRP A 88 -1.47 -1.46 13.83
N LEU A 89 -0.87 -1.07 14.95
CA LEU A 89 -1.29 -1.50 16.29
C LEU A 89 -2.70 -0.98 16.62
N GLY A 90 -3.04 0.23 16.22
CA GLY A 90 -4.39 0.77 16.34
C GLY A 90 -5.42 -0.16 15.70
N CYS A 91 -5.20 -0.56 14.44
CA CYS A 91 -6.09 -1.49 13.74
C CYS A 91 -6.23 -2.85 14.44
N LEU A 92 -5.16 -3.35 15.08
CA LEU A 92 -5.18 -4.63 15.81
C LEU A 92 -5.88 -4.54 17.17
N GLN A 93 -5.73 -3.42 17.88
CA GLN A 93 -6.17 -3.27 19.27
C GLN A 93 -7.62 -2.77 19.40
N THR A 94 -8.08 -1.99 18.41
CA THR A 94 -9.45 -1.46 18.39
C THR A 94 -10.17 -2.01 17.17
N PRO A 95 -10.69 -3.26 17.23
CA PRO A 95 -11.57 -3.76 16.17
C PRO A 95 -12.78 -2.81 16.03
N ASP A 96 -13.27 -2.66 14.81
CA ASP A 96 -14.39 -1.79 14.43
C ASP A 96 -14.14 -0.27 14.49
N GLN A 97 -12.94 0.18 14.86
CA GLN A 97 -12.56 1.59 14.77
C GLN A 97 -11.88 1.89 13.42
N ARG A 98 -12.37 2.91 12.72
CA ARG A 98 -11.72 3.45 11.52
C ARG A 98 -10.48 4.26 11.91
N TRP A 99 -9.33 3.87 11.38
CA TRP A 99 -8.07 4.60 11.53
C TRP A 99 -7.73 5.30 10.22
N GLU A 100 -7.47 6.61 10.30
CA GLU A 100 -7.05 7.43 9.16
C GLU A 100 -5.79 8.21 9.53
N GLN A 101 -4.74 8.09 8.72
CA GLN A 101 -3.50 8.79 8.98
C GLN A 101 -2.67 8.98 7.72
N TRP A 102 -2.02 10.14 7.62
CA TRP A 102 -1.03 10.41 6.59
C TRP A 102 0.28 9.67 6.86
N HIS A 103 0.87 9.11 5.81
CA HIS A 103 2.18 8.49 5.84
C HIS A 103 3.07 9.06 4.74
N THR A 104 4.34 9.30 5.06
CA THR A 104 5.33 9.72 4.07
C THR A 104 5.77 8.51 3.25
N LEU A 105 5.66 8.62 1.92
CA LEU A 105 6.17 7.61 1.00
C LEU A 105 7.69 7.65 0.96
N THR A 106 8.31 6.47 0.96
CA THR A 106 9.75 6.31 0.79
C THR A 106 10.05 5.93 -0.64
N ASN A 107 11.23 6.33 -1.14
CA ASN A 107 11.71 5.99 -2.47
C ASN A 107 12.30 4.56 -2.56
N GLN A 108 12.20 3.79 -1.49
CA GLN A 108 12.58 2.39 -1.48
C GLN A 108 11.32 1.55 -1.62
N LEU A 109 11.36 0.59 -2.54
CA LEU A 109 10.35 -0.46 -2.54
C LEU A 109 10.35 -1.09 -1.14
N PRO A 110 9.18 -1.34 -0.54
CA PRO A 110 9.07 -2.19 0.62
C PRO A 110 9.98 -3.39 0.40
N ALA A 111 11.02 -3.53 1.23
CA ALA A 111 11.82 -4.74 1.21
C ALA A 111 10.80 -5.82 1.49
N SER A 112 10.49 -6.65 0.47
CA SER A 112 9.62 -7.82 0.60
C SER A 112 10.05 -8.44 1.90
N SER A 113 9.23 -8.31 2.94
CA SER A 113 9.52 -8.88 4.24
C SER A 113 9.27 -10.37 4.10
N ALA A 114 10.10 -11.01 3.27
CA ALA A 114 10.61 -12.32 3.56
C ALA A 114 11.16 -12.16 4.97
N PHE A 115 10.39 -12.67 5.92
CA PHE A 115 10.95 -13.22 7.14
C PHE A 115 12.17 -14.03 6.70
N ALA A 116 13.35 -13.41 6.74
CA ALA A 116 14.59 -14.12 6.67
C ALA A 116 14.63 -14.99 7.94
N PRO A 117 15.04 -16.26 7.82
CA PRO A 117 14.89 -17.26 8.88
C PRO A 117 15.55 -16.86 10.20
#